data_AF-E6VA69-F1
#
_entry.id   AF-E6VA69-F1
#
_cell.length_a   1.000
_cell.length_b   1.000
_cell.length_c   1.000
_cell.angle_alpha   90.00
_cell.angle_beta   90.00
_cell.angle_gamma   90.00
#
_symmetry.space_group_name_H-M   'P 1'
#
loop_
_entity.id
_entity.type
_entity.pdbx_description
1 polymer ?
#
loop_
_entity_poly.entity_id
_entity_poly.type
_entity_poly.pdbx_seq_one_letter_code
_entity_poly.pdbx_strand_id
1 'polypeptide(L)'
;MPVLAVFDAQANWRDTHVCDGWITEHLAKQGVSWGRGKAKKGQRALEGAGLFYLPTADGYLGLLFEGGEWVSIPSDQLHFFDAGEAETLDGLPAALPLFEAFVEEVLSLTGNATDED
;
A
#
# COMPACT_ATOMS: atom_id res chain seq x y z
N MET A 1 -4.87 -7.43 -6.77
CA MET A 1 -4.49 -6.28 -7.59
C MET A 1 -3.79 -5.29 -6.67
N PRO A 2 -2.53 -4.91 -6.96
CA PRO A 2 -1.79 -3.98 -6.14
C PRO A 2 -2.38 -2.58 -6.31
N VAL A 3 -2.42 -1.82 -5.22
CA VAL A 3 -2.90 -0.44 -5.23
C VAL A 3 -1.88 0.45 -4.54
N LEU A 4 -1.60 1.59 -5.15
CA LEU A 4 -0.82 2.68 -4.57
C LEU A 4 -1.75 3.86 -4.34
N ALA A 5 -1.92 4.25 -3.09
CA ALA A 5 -2.54 5.51 -2.72
C ALA A 5 -1.46 6.54 -2.34
N VAL A 6 -1.67 7.79 -2.73
CA VAL A 6 -0.79 8.91 -2.39
C VAL A 6 -1.50 9.81 -1.40
N PHE A 7 -0.85 10.10 -0.29
CA PHE A 7 -1.32 11.01 0.75
C PHE A 7 -0.38 12.20 0.88
N ASP A 8 -0.94 13.38 1.14
CA ASP A 8 -0.13 14.56 1.48
C ASP A 8 0.42 14.50 2.92
N ALA A 9 1.22 15.49 3.30
CA ALA A 9 1.81 15.60 4.64
C ALA A 9 0.77 15.76 5.78
N GLN A 10 -0.48 16.07 5.47
CA GLN A 10 -1.59 16.12 6.43
C GLN A 10 -2.41 14.82 6.41
N ALA A 11 -1.92 13.77 5.73
CA ALA A 11 -2.59 12.49 5.56
C ALA A 11 -3.90 12.55 4.77
N ASN A 12 -4.12 13.59 3.95
CA ASN A 12 -5.28 13.59 3.05
C ASN A 12 -4.99 12.73 1.82
N TRP A 13 -5.97 11.93 1.40
CA TRP A 13 -5.90 11.15 0.17
C TRP A 13 -5.87 12.07 -1.06
N ARG A 14 -4.86 11.89 -1.92
CA ARG A 14 -4.64 12.74 -3.11
C ARG A 14 -4.87 12.02 -4.41
N ASP A 15 -4.43 10.76 -4.50
CA ASP A 15 -4.49 9.99 -5.75
C ASP A 15 -4.48 8.48 -5.48
N THR A 16 -4.97 7.70 -6.44
CA THR A 16 -5.01 6.23 -6.42
C THR A 16 -4.54 5.68 -7.76
N HIS A 17 -3.59 4.75 -7.71
CA HIS A 17 -3.03 4.08 -8.88
C HIS A 17 -3.13 2.56 -8.75
N VAL A 18 -3.73 1.92 -9.75
CA VAL A 18 -3.88 0.45 -9.85
C VAL A 18 -3.03 -0.16 -10.97
N CYS A 19 -2.34 0.66 -11.75
CA CYS A 19 -1.51 0.22 -12.87
C CYS A 19 -0.10 -0.14 -12.39
N ASP A 20 0.31 -1.40 -12.61
CA ASP A 20 1.63 -1.93 -12.25
C ASP A 20 2.80 -1.01 -12.64
N GLY A 21 2.75 -0.41 -13.85
CA GLY A 21 3.81 0.47 -14.35
C GLY A 21 3.96 1.73 -13.50
N TRP A 22 2.86 2.38 -13.17
CA TRP A 22 2.83 3.58 -12.32
C TRP A 22 3.27 3.27 -10.90
N ILE A 23 2.79 2.15 -10.34
CA ILE A 23 3.17 1.68 -9.01
C ILE A 23 4.69 1.43 -8.97
N THR A 24 5.23 0.73 -9.96
CA THR A 24 6.67 0.43 -10.06
C THR A 24 7.50 1.70 -10.15
N GLU A 25 7.11 2.67 -10.98
CA GLU A 25 7.84 3.93 -11.13
C GLU A 25 7.83 4.74 -9.82
N HIS A 26 6.69 4.82 -9.13
CA HIS A 26 6.57 5.57 -7.88
C HIS A 26 7.36 4.92 -6.74
N LEU A 27 7.29 3.59 -6.63
CA LEU A 27 8.02 2.85 -5.60
C LEU A 27 9.53 2.85 -5.82
N ALA A 28 9.98 2.83 -7.07
CA ALA A 28 11.40 2.90 -7.39
C ALA A 28 12.06 4.19 -6.85
N LYS A 29 11.31 5.30 -6.77
CA LYS A 29 11.79 6.57 -6.17
C LYS A 29 12.10 6.44 -4.68
N GLN A 30 11.48 5.46 -3.99
CA GLN A 30 11.69 5.14 -2.58
C GLN A 30 12.65 3.94 -2.39
N GLY A 31 13.27 3.45 -3.47
CA GLY A 31 14.07 2.22 -3.44
C GLY A 31 13.25 0.95 -3.18
N VAL A 32 11.92 1.04 -3.24
CA VAL A 32 11.02 -0.09 -3.01
C VAL A 32 10.80 -0.84 -4.32
N SER A 33 10.92 -2.16 -4.25
CA SER A 33 10.62 -3.07 -5.36
C SER A 33 9.50 -4.03 -4.96
N TRP A 34 8.70 -4.45 -5.92
CA TRP A 34 7.61 -5.38 -5.70
C TRP A 34 7.41 -6.28 -6.93
N GLY A 35 6.62 -7.33 -6.78
CA GLY A 35 6.21 -8.16 -7.90
C GLY A 35 5.37 -9.36 -7.48
N ARG A 36 5.17 -10.28 -8.41
CA ARG A 36 4.34 -11.49 -8.24
C ARG A 36 5.18 -12.76 -8.31
N GLY A 37 4.68 -13.82 -7.68
CA GLY A 37 5.26 -15.16 -7.72
C GLY A 37 6.31 -15.39 -6.62
N LYS A 38 7.25 -16.31 -6.87
CA LYS A 38 8.18 -16.77 -5.83
C LYS A 38 9.14 -15.65 -5.41
N ALA A 39 9.04 -15.23 -4.15
CA ALA A 39 9.99 -14.32 -3.54
C ALA A 39 11.43 -14.87 -3.56
N LYS A 40 12.37 -13.99 -3.85
CA LYS A 40 13.81 -14.24 -3.80
C LYS A 40 14.38 -13.78 -2.45
N LYS A 41 15.66 -14.09 -2.20
CA LYS A 41 16.36 -13.65 -1.00
C LYS A 41 16.28 -12.12 -0.86
N GLY A 42 15.82 -11.64 0.30
CA GLY A 42 15.63 -10.21 0.58
C GLY A 42 14.26 -9.64 0.17
N GLN A 43 13.37 -10.49 -0.37
CA GLN A 43 11.98 -10.14 -0.64
C GLN A 43 11.08 -10.85 0.36
N ARG A 44 10.01 -10.18 0.79
CA ARG A 44 8.99 -10.76 1.66
C ARG A 44 7.75 -11.06 0.82
N ALA A 45 7.43 -12.34 0.66
CA ALA A 45 6.14 -12.75 0.11
C ALA A 45 5.04 -12.53 1.15
N LEU A 46 3.87 -12.13 0.69
CA LEU A 46 2.68 -12.01 1.52
C LEU A 46 1.86 -13.29 1.42
N GLU A 47 1.44 -13.80 2.57
CA GLU A 47 0.55 -14.97 2.66
C GLU A 47 -0.91 -14.58 2.44
N GLY A 48 -1.27 -13.34 2.76
CA GLY A 48 -2.58 -12.72 2.53
C GLY A 48 -2.42 -11.27 2.07
N ALA A 49 -3.54 -10.54 1.98
CA ALA A 49 -3.46 -9.12 1.67
C ALA A 49 -2.78 -8.34 2.81
N GLY A 50 -2.08 -7.26 2.47
CA GLY A 50 -1.39 -6.44 3.44
C GLY A 50 -1.20 -5.01 2.95
N LEU A 51 -1.36 -4.07 3.87
CA LEU A 51 -1.20 -2.64 3.65
C LEU A 51 0.14 -2.18 4.23
N PHE A 52 0.96 -1.54 3.40
CA PHE A 52 2.18 -0.88 3.83
C PHE A 52 2.02 0.63 3.77
N TYR A 53 2.55 1.34 4.76
CA TYR A 53 2.75 2.78 4.68
C TYR A 53 4.22 3.14 4.60
N LEU A 54 4.56 4.02 3.67
CA LEU A 54 5.89 4.60 3.52
C LEU A 54 5.81 6.11 3.70
N PRO A 55 6.42 6.68 4.75
CA PRO A 55 6.67 8.11 4.83
C PRO A 55 7.60 8.55 3.69
N THR A 56 7.28 9.68 3.09
CA THR A 56 8.07 10.34 2.05
C THR A 56 8.33 11.79 2.45
N ALA A 57 9.12 12.53 1.66
CA ALA A 57 9.35 13.96 1.92
C ALA A 57 8.06 14.81 1.87
N ASP A 58 7.07 14.38 1.09
CA ASP A 58 5.88 15.17 0.77
C ASP A 58 4.58 14.62 1.41
N GLY A 59 4.67 13.51 2.16
CA GLY A 59 3.52 12.83 2.74
C GLY A 59 3.73 11.33 2.89
N TYR A 60 2.74 10.53 2.52
CA TYR A 60 2.76 9.08 2.68
C TYR A 60 2.33 8.35 1.42
N LEU A 61 2.87 7.15 1.21
CA LEU A 61 2.37 6.19 0.22
C LEU A 61 1.70 5.03 0.96
N GLY A 62 0.47 4.70 0.60
CA GLY A 62 -0.23 3.49 1.04
C GLY A 62 -0.18 2.43 -0.05
N LEU A 63 0.35 1.25 0.26
CA LEU A 63 0.55 0.14 -0.68
C LEU A 63 -0.27 -1.05 -0.24
N LEU A 64 -1.35 -1.35 -0.97
CA LEU A 64 -2.11 -2.56 -0.76
C LEU A 64 -1.61 -3.63 -1.74
N PHE A 65 -1.14 -4.75 -1.19
CA PHE A 65 -0.74 -5.92 -1.96
C PHE A 65 -1.59 -7.12 -1.53
N GLU A 66 -1.74 -8.11 -2.40
CA GLU A 66 -2.44 -9.36 -2.16
C GLU A 66 -1.50 -10.53 -1.82
N GLY A 67 -2.09 -11.62 -1.34
CA GLY A 67 -1.37 -12.87 -1.15
C GLY A 67 -0.75 -13.38 -2.46
N GLY A 68 0.50 -13.84 -2.40
CA GLY A 68 1.27 -14.25 -3.58
C GLY A 68 2.04 -13.12 -4.27
N GLU A 69 1.91 -11.89 -3.78
CA GLU A 69 2.78 -10.76 -4.11
C GLU A 69 3.96 -10.69 -3.14
N TRP A 70 5.06 -10.10 -3.59
CA TRP A 70 6.23 -9.84 -2.76
C TRP A 70 6.60 -8.38 -2.80
N VAL A 71 7.16 -7.90 -1.70
CA VAL A 71 7.72 -6.55 -1.56
C VAL A 71 9.14 -6.62 -1.00
N SER A 72 9.98 -5.69 -1.41
CA SER A 72 11.33 -5.47 -0.91
C SER A 72 11.50 -4.00 -0.60
N ILE A 73 11.63 -3.69 0.69
CA ILE A 73 11.80 -2.34 1.23
C ILE A 73 13.22 -2.24 1.76
N PRO A 74 13.97 -1.16 1.49
CA PRO A 74 15.29 -0.95 2.08
C PRO A 74 15.25 -1.03 3.61
N SER A 75 16.28 -1.63 4.22
CA SER A 75 16.27 -1.88 5.68
C SER A 75 16.29 -0.62 6.54
N ASP A 76 16.78 0.48 5.99
CA ASP A 76 16.84 1.81 6.58
C ASP A 76 15.58 2.65 6.30
N GLN A 77 14.68 2.16 5.43
CA GLN A 77 13.44 2.83 5.11
C GLN A 77 12.40 2.55 6.19
N LEU A 78 11.98 3.62 6.89
CA LEU A 78 10.84 3.57 7.80
C LEU A 78 9.59 3.15 7.01
N HIS A 79 8.88 2.16 7.53
CA HIS A 79 7.62 1.68 6.98
C HIS A 79 6.73 1.11 8.09
N PHE A 80 5.43 1.11 7.84
CA PHE A 80 4.43 0.47 8.69
C PHE A 80 3.73 -0.62 7.90
N PHE A 81 3.23 -1.64 8.60
CA PHE A 81 2.56 -2.77 7.98
C PHE A 81 1.31 -3.15 8.78
N ASP A 82 0.19 -3.29 8.08
CA ASP A 82 -1.08 -3.77 8.60
C ASP A 82 -1.54 -4.98 7.78
N ALA A 83 -1.81 -6.09 8.46
CA ALA A 83 -2.33 -7.32 7.86
C ALA A 83 -3.85 -7.47 7.98
N GLY A 84 -4.57 -6.43 8.41
CA GLY A 84 -6.03 -6.47 8.65
C GLY A 84 -6.43 -6.68 10.10
N GLU A 85 -5.47 -6.70 11.03
CA GLU A 85 -5.70 -7.03 12.44
C GLU A 85 -5.41 -5.85 13.38
N ALA A 86 -4.85 -4.75 12.86
CA ALA A 86 -4.45 -3.62 13.68
C ALA A 86 -5.63 -2.70 14.02
N GLU A 87 -5.75 -2.33 15.29
CA GLU A 87 -6.63 -1.21 15.72
C GLU A 87 -5.90 0.14 15.66
N THR A 88 -4.56 0.13 15.78
CA THR A 88 -3.68 1.28 15.67
C THR A 88 -2.29 0.85 15.19
N LEU A 89 -1.53 1.78 14.61
CA LEU A 89 -0.12 1.58 14.26
C LEU A 89 0.72 2.69 14.91
N ASP A 90 1.53 2.32 15.90
CA ASP A 90 2.37 3.27 16.63
C ASP A 90 3.29 4.05 15.67
N GLY A 91 3.22 5.38 15.73
CA GLY A 91 4.02 6.28 14.88
C GLY A 91 3.41 6.58 13.50
N LEU A 92 2.31 5.92 13.12
CA LEU A 92 1.52 6.29 11.95
C LEU A 92 0.49 7.38 12.35
N PRO A 93 0.30 8.45 11.56
CA PRO A 93 -0.77 9.40 11.80
C PRO A 93 -2.14 8.72 11.83
N ALA A 94 -2.94 8.99 12.88
CA ALA A 94 -4.28 8.42 13.05
C ALA A 94 -5.29 8.80 11.96
N ALA A 95 -4.96 9.81 11.13
CA ALA A 95 -5.77 10.21 9.99
C ALA A 95 -5.59 9.29 8.76
N LEU A 96 -4.51 8.51 8.71
CA LEU A 96 -4.34 7.51 7.65
C LEU A 96 -5.22 6.29 7.96
N PRO A 97 -5.97 5.78 6.97
CA PRO A 97 -6.87 4.65 7.19
C PRO A 97 -6.06 3.36 7.46
N LEU A 98 -6.56 2.53 8.37
CA LEU A 98 -6.05 1.16 8.54
C LEU A 98 -6.59 0.25 7.45
N PHE A 99 -6.13 -1.00 7.41
CA PHE A 99 -6.35 -1.93 6.30
C PHE A 99 -7.81 -1.97 5.79
N GLU A 100 -8.78 -2.21 6.68
CA GLU A 100 -10.20 -2.36 6.29
C GLU A 100 -10.76 -1.06 5.68
N ALA A 101 -10.54 0.08 6.35
CA ALA A 101 -11.01 1.39 5.87
C ALA A 101 -10.31 1.80 4.57
N PHE A 102 -9.03 1.43 4.40
CA PHE A 102 -8.29 1.68 3.17
C PHE A 102 -8.88 0.87 2.00
N VAL A 103 -9.16 -0.42 2.22
CA VAL A 103 -9.77 -1.29 1.19
C VAL A 103 -11.14 -0.76 0.80
N GLU A 104 -11.98 -0.37 1.77
CA GLU A 104 -13.30 0.21 1.51
C GLU A 104 -13.20 1.46 0.63
N GLU A 105 -12.30 2.39 0.96
CA GLU A 105 -12.09 3.61 0.19
C GLU A 105 -11.58 3.32 -1.23
N VAL A 106 -10.63 2.39 -1.38
CA VAL A 106 -10.15 1.96 -2.70
C VAL A 106 -11.29 1.42 -3.54
N LEU A 107 -12.13 0.52 -2.99
CA LEU A 107 -13.25 -0.07 -3.71
C LEU A 107 -14.27 1.00 -4.16
N SER A 108 -14.53 1.99 -3.31
CA SER A 108 -15.36 3.15 -3.63
C SER A 108 -14.80 3.97 -4.81
N LEU A 109 -13.48 4.25 -4.80
CA LEU A 109 -12.81 5.07 -5.81
C LEU A 109 -12.57 4.35 -7.14
N THR A 110 -12.27 3.05 -7.11
CA THR A 110 -11.98 2.26 -8.32
C THR A 110 -13.24 1.68 -8.96
N GLY A 111 -14.40 1.88 -8.30
CA GLY A 111 -15.70 1.44 -8.76
C GLY A 111 -15.95 -0.03 -8.46
N ASN A 112 -16.95 -0.29 -7.63
CA ASN A 112 -17.72 -1.51 -7.75
C ASN A 112 -18.45 -1.43 -9.11
N ALA A 113 -17.96 -2.16 -10.11
CA ALA A 113 -18.79 -2.61 -11.21
C ALA A 113 -19.70 -3.74 -10.70
N THR A 114 -20.53 -3.42 -9.71
CA THR A 114 -21.75 -4.18 -9.45
C THR A 114 -22.87 -3.27 -9.88
N ASP A 115 -23.24 -3.39 -11.16
CA ASP A 115 -24.59 -3.11 -11.60
C ASP A 115 -25.54 -3.74 -10.56
N GLU A 116 -26.32 -2.90 -9.91
CA GLU A 116 -27.55 -3.33 -9.24
C GLU A 116 -28.54 -3.75 -10.35
N ASP A 117 -28.81 -5.05 -10.48
CA ASP A 117 -30.01 -5.58 -11.13
C ASP A 117 -30.86 -6.35 -10.10
#